data_AF-A0A6C0CNN0-F1
#
_entry.id   AF-A0A6C0CNN0-F1
#
_cell.length_a   1.000
_cell.length_b   1.000
_cell.length_c   1.000
_cell.angle_alpha   90.00
_cell.angle_beta   90.00
_cell.angle_gamma   90.00
#
_symmetry.space_group_name_H-M   'P 1'
#
loop_
_entity.id
_entity.type
_entity.pdbx_description
1 polymer ?
#
loop_
_entity_poly.entity_id
_entity_poly.type
_entity_poly.pdbx_seq_one_letter_code
_entity_poly.pdbx_strand_id
1 'polypeptide(L)'
;MNYTLVILGVILLVIIYILYKVISEQGKVISKKVDLSNSNGTISYSTLSNPKSSRYSMSIWVYIDTLNPTSQTEIFKVQNSGNNTVMRLYVDPNTTLKYEIDTTVNGIVTHEVMTNFPLQKWAYVIISVDNKIVDLYVDGKLIRSTQLDTMPTTTSKDSNVSYGLCNSGCKGYISKFERIPRPMDPSTAWNKYMDGNGGNYFSKLLSSYGGRVTITKDDLDLRQFTLF
;
A
#
# COMPACT_ATOMS: atom_id res chain seq x y z
N MET A 1 31.09 -7.08 -45.80
CA MET A 1 30.28 -7.41 -44.61
C MET A 1 30.16 -6.14 -43.78
N ASN A 2 28.96 -5.67 -43.46
CA ASN A 2 28.78 -4.39 -42.77
C ASN A 2 28.92 -4.61 -41.25
N TYR A 3 30.15 -4.52 -40.74
CA TYR A 3 30.49 -4.81 -39.35
C TYR A 3 29.69 -3.98 -38.35
N THR A 4 29.32 -2.73 -38.70
CA THR A 4 28.47 -1.86 -37.89
C THR A 4 27.09 -2.48 -37.64
N LEU A 5 26.49 -3.07 -38.68
CA LEU A 5 25.15 -3.66 -38.58
C LEU A 5 25.15 -4.95 -37.76
N VAL A 6 26.24 -5.71 -37.83
CA VAL A 6 26.47 -6.91 -37.01
C VAL A 6 26.66 -6.54 -35.54
N ILE A 7 27.48 -5.52 -35.25
CA ILE A 7 27.73 -5.06 -33.87
C ILE A 7 26.44 -4.53 -33.24
N LEU A 8 25.64 -3.74 -33.97
CA LEU A 8 24.37 -3.21 -33.47
C LEU A 8 23.36 -4.33 -33.16
N GLY A 9 23.29 -5.36 -34.02
CA GLY A 9 22.42 -6.52 -33.80
C GLY A 9 22.81 -7.34 -32.57
N VAL A 10 24.11 -7.51 -32.31
CA VAL A 10 24.61 -8.19 -31.11
C VAL A 10 24.29 -7.39 -29.85
N ILE A 11 24.49 -6.07 -29.86
CA ILE A 11 24.15 -5.19 -28.72
C ILE A 11 22.64 -5.27 -28.41
N LEU A 12 21.78 -5.23 -29.45
CA LEU A 12 20.33 -5.36 -29.28
C LEU A 12 19.94 -6.69 -28.63
N LEU A 13 20.53 -7.81 -29.06
CA LEU A 13 20.28 -9.13 -28.48
C LEU A 13 20.73 -9.23 -27.02
N VAL A 14 21.87 -8.62 -26.67
CA VAL A 14 22.35 -8.56 -25.28
C VAL A 14 21.38 -7.76 -24.41
N ILE A 15 20.89 -6.62 -24.90
CA ILE A 15 19.88 -5.81 -24.19
C ILE A 15 18.59 -6.61 -23.99
N ILE A 16 18.07 -7.28 -25.03
CA ILE A 16 16.88 -8.13 -24.94
C ILE A 16 17.08 -9.28 -23.94
N TYR A 17 18.25 -9.90 -23.93
CA TYR A 17 18.59 -10.97 -22.99
C TYR A 17 18.64 -10.48 -21.54
N ILE A 18 19.25 -9.32 -21.29
CA ILE A 18 19.27 -8.68 -19.96
C ILE A 18 17.83 -8.34 -19.52
N LEU A 19 17.01 -7.77 -20.41
CA LEU A 19 15.61 -7.47 -20.12
C LEU A 19 14.81 -8.73 -19.81
N TYR A 20 14.98 -9.79 -20.60
CA TYR A 20 14.34 -11.09 -20.35
C TYR A 20 14.74 -11.65 -18.99
N LYS A 21 16.03 -11.61 -18.64
CA LYS A 21 16.55 -12.09 -17.36
C LYS A 21 15.98 -11.29 -16.18
N VAL A 22 15.97 -9.96 -16.27
CA VAL A 22 15.40 -9.07 -15.24
C VAL A 22 13.89 -9.29 -15.07
N ILE A 23 13.15 -9.53 -16.14
CA ILE A 23 11.70 -9.80 -16.11
C ILE A 23 11.40 -11.22 -15.58
N SER A 24 12.24 -12.19 -15.91
CA SER A 24 12.02 -13.62 -15.60
C SER A 24 12.52 -14.05 -14.21
N GLU A 25 13.58 -13.40 -13.68
CA GLU A 25 14.18 -13.77 -12.38
C GLU A 25 13.35 -13.35 -11.16
N GLN A 26 12.29 -12.54 -11.31
CA GLN A 26 11.39 -12.19 -10.20
C GLN A 26 10.06 -12.92 -10.34
N GLY A 27 10.10 -14.22 -10.01
CA GLY A 27 8.94 -15.10 -9.98
C GLY A 27 7.74 -14.50 -9.23
N LYS A 28 6.58 -14.53 -9.89
CA LYS A 28 5.22 -14.52 -9.30
C LYS A 28 5.04 -13.66 -8.05
N VAL A 29 5.31 -12.36 -8.12
CA VAL A 29 4.70 -11.44 -7.15
C VAL A 29 3.23 -11.28 -7.57
N ILE A 30 2.39 -12.21 -7.13
CA ILE A 30 0.93 -11.98 -7.15
C ILE A 30 0.68 -10.95 -6.05
N SER A 31 0.95 -9.69 -6.36
CA SER A 31 0.44 -8.55 -5.61
C SER A 31 -1.07 -8.64 -5.71
N LYS A 32 -1.69 -9.30 -4.74
CA LYS A 32 -3.13 -9.43 -4.66
C LYS A 32 -3.69 -8.04 -4.39
N LYS A 33 -3.90 -7.28 -5.46
CA LYS A 33 -4.73 -6.09 -5.47
C LYS A 33 -6.13 -6.57 -5.13
N VAL A 34 -6.69 -6.07 -4.05
CA VAL A 34 -8.02 -6.43 -3.57
C VAL A 34 -8.94 -5.26 -3.83
N ASP A 35 -10.08 -5.51 -4.48
CA ASP A 35 -11.10 -4.51 -4.77
C ASP A 35 -11.97 -4.26 -3.55
N LEU A 36 -12.04 -3.02 -3.08
CA LEU A 36 -12.81 -2.68 -1.88
C LEU A 36 -14.33 -2.70 -2.08
N SER A 37 -14.82 -2.69 -3.33
CA SER A 37 -16.26 -2.69 -3.63
C SER A 37 -16.96 -4.02 -3.36
N ASN A 38 -16.19 -5.10 -3.20
CA ASN A 38 -16.69 -6.43 -2.92
C ASN A 38 -16.21 -6.91 -1.55
N SER A 39 -17.02 -7.71 -0.86
CA SER A 39 -16.55 -8.45 0.32
C SER A 39 -15.51 -9.47 -0.12
N ASN A 40 -14.27 -9.35 0.38
CA ASN A 40 -13.17 -10.25 0.02
C ASN A 40 -12.81 -11.24 1.16
N GLY A 41 -13.79 -11.52 2.01
CA GLY A 41 -13.65 -12.41 3.17
C GLY A 41 -12.84 -11.80 4.30
N THR A 42 -12.35 -12.66 5.20
CA THR A 42 -11.56 -12.26 6.36
C THR A 42 -10.24 -13.02 6.42
N ILE A 43 -9.21 -12.39 6.98
CA ILE A 43 -7.93 -13.03 7.30
C ILE A 43 -7.91 -13.29 8.81
N SER A 44 -7.87 -14.57 9.19
CA SER A 44 -7.77 -14.98 10.59
C SER A 44 -6.37 -14.74 11.17
N TYR A 45 -6.30 -14.36 12.44
CA TYR A 45 -5.05 -14.21 13.19
C TYR A 45 -4.49 -15.53 13.71
N SER A 46 -5.17 -16.65 13.48
CA SER A 46 -4.74 -17.99 13.91
C SER A 46 -3.36 -18.38 13.39
N THR A 47 -2.96 -17.87 12.22
CA THR A 47 -1.66 -18.15 11.58
C THR A 47 -0.56 -17.15 11.97
N LEU A 48 -0.88 -16.09 12.71
CA LEU A 48 0.13 -15.14 13.17
C LEU A 48 0.98 -15.73 14.30
N SER A 49 2.28 -15.46 14.27
CA SER A 49 3.21 -15.88 15.33
C SER A 49 2.90 -15.22 16.68
N ASN A 50 2.59 -13.93 16.66
CA ASN A 50 2.30 -13.12 17.85
C ASN A 50 0.99 -12.33 17.68
N PRO A 51 -0.17 -13.01 17.78
CA PRO A 51 -1.47 -12.40 17.61
C PRO A 51 -1.91 -11.55 18.80
N LYS A 52 -1.35 -11.77 20.00
CA LYS A 52 -1.67 -11.03 21.24
C LYS A 52 -0.74 -9.84 21.54
N SER A 53 0.22 -9.56 20.66
CA SER A 53 1.20 -8.49 20.91
C SER A 53 0.51 -7.14 21.08
N SER A 54 0.80 -6.44 22.19
CA SER A 54 0.39 -5.04 22.40
C SER A 54 1.19 -4.06 21.54
N ARG A 55 2.32 -4.53 21.00
CA ARG A 55 3.20 -3.79 20.11
C ARG A 55 3.13 -4.38 18.71
N TYR A 56 2.67 -3.61 17.73
CA TYR A 56 2.51 -4.08 16.37
C TYR A 56 2.45 -2.92 15.40
N SER A 57 2.68 -3.20 14.12
CA SER A 57 2.39 -2.24 13.07
C SER A 57 1.60 -2.90 11.95
N MET A 58 0.64 -2.18 11.41
CA MET A 58 -0.14 -2.56 10.24
C MET A 58 0.20 -1.60 9.11
N SER A 59 0.50 -2.14 7.93
CA SER A 59 0.79 -1.35 6.75
C SER A 59 -0.04 -1.80 5.57
N ILE A 60 -0.42 -0.84 4.72
CA ILE A 60 -1.28 -1.10 3.57
C ILE A 60 -1.10 -0.02 2.50
N TRP A 61 -1.19 -0.44 1.24
CA TRP A 61 -1.35 0.48 0.12
C TRP A 61 -2.83 0.64 -0.18
N VAL A 62 -3.27 1.89 -0.31
CA VAL A 62 -4.67 2.25 -0.54
C VAL A 62 -4.77 3.12 -1.79
N TYR A 63 -5.74 2.80 -2.65
CA TYR A 63 -6.14 3.61 -3.79
C TYR A 63 -7.65 3.79 -3.73
N ILE A 64 -8.15 5.01 -3.66
CA ILE A 64 -9.60 5.27 -3.68
C ILE A 64 -9.91 5.99 -4.99
N ASP A 65 -10.75 5.37 -5.82
CA ASP A 65 -11.22 5.95 -7.08
C ASP A 65 -12.40 6.88 -6.85
N THR A 66 -13.35 6.42 -6.03
CA THR A 66 -14.59 7.14 -5.75
C THR A 66 -14.99 6.89 -4.30
N LEU A 67 -15.21 7.96 -3.55
CA LEU A 67 -15.75 7.89 -2.20
C LEU A 67 -17.27 7.81 -2.23
N ASN A 68 -17.82 7.16 -1.22
CA ASN A 68 -19.23 7.25 -0.95
C ASN A 68 -19.55 8.65 -0.36
N PRO A 69 -20.54 9.39 -0.91
CA PRO A 69 -20.85 10.75 -0.45
C PRO A 69 -21.55 10.81 0.92
N THR A 70 -22.10 9.69 1.39
CA THR A 70 -22.91 9.65 2.63
C THR A 70 -22.30 8.77 3.71
N SER A 71 -21.55 7.71 3.34
CA SER A 71 -21.01 6.75 4.29
C SER A 71 -19.48 6.68 4.26
N GLN A 72 -18.91 6.22 5.38
CA GLN A 72 -17.47 6.02 5.51
C GLN A 72 -17.01 4.87 4.59
N THR A 73 -15.88 5.08 3.92
CA THR A 73 -15.19 4.09 3.10
C THR A 73 -14.22 3.31 3.98
N GLU A 74 -14.62 2.12 4.44
CA GLU A 74 -13.78 1.27 5.29
C GLU A 74 -12.69 0.56 4.46
N ILE A 75 -11.43 0.78 4.85
CA ILE A 75 -10.25 0.19 4.19
C ILE A 75 -9.98 -1.19 4.78
N PHE A 76 -9.87 -1.26 6.10
CA PHE A 76 -9.80 -2.51 6.85
C PHE A 76 -10.36 -2.34 8.25
N LYS A 77 -10.77 -3.46 8.84
CA LYS A 77 -11.25 -3.54 10.22
C LYS A 77 -10.74 -4.80 10.89
N VAL A 78 -10.18 -4.64 12.08
CA VAL A 78 -9.74 -5.71 12.96
C VAL A 78 -10.81 -5.95 13.99
N GLN A 79 -11.23 -7.21 14.14
CA GLN A 79 -12.27 -7.60 15.10
C GLN A 79 -11.78 -8.72 15.99
N ASN A 80 -12.24 -8.73 17.24
CA ASN A 80 -12.06 -9.83 18.18
C ASN A 80 -13.24 -10.83 18.10
N SER A 81 -13.14 -11.91 18.88
CA SER A 81 -14.26 -12.83 19.09
C SER A 81 -15.51 -12.05 19.52
N GLY A 82 -16.65 -12.30 18.87
CA GLY A 82 -17.90 -11.56 19.08
C GLY A 82 -18.10 -10.32 18.20
N ASN A 83 -17.29 -10.12 17.15
CA ASN A 83 -17.38 -9.00 16.20
C ASN A 83 -17.07 -7.60 16.78
N ASN A 84 -16.49 -7.53 17.98
CA ASN A 84 -16.06 -6.27 18.59
C ASN A 84 -14.89 -5.66 17.80
N THR A 85 -15.05 -4.42 17.36
CA THR A 85 -14.00 -3.67 16.66
C THR A 85 -12.83 -3.39 17.59
N VAL A 86 -11.63 -3.81 17.20
CA VAL A 86 -10.38 -3.46 17.90
C VAL A 86 -9.71 -2.26 17.25
N MET A 87 -9.69 -2.25 15.92
CA MET A 87 -9.10 -1.17 15.14
C MET A 87 -9.79 -1.11 13.79
N ARG A 88 -9.96 0.09 13.23
CA ARG A 88 -10.33 0.24 11.83
C ARG A 88 -9.67 1.46 11.21
N LEU A 89 -9.43 1.40 9.91
CA LEU A 89 -8.96 2.50 9.09
C LEU A 89 -10.01 2.78 8.02
N TYR A 90 -10.41 4.03 7.88
CA TYR A 90 -11.43 4.43 6.91
C TYR A 90 -11.21 5.86 6.43
N VAL A 91 -11.80 6.18 5.28
CA VAL A 91 -11.88 7.55 4.76
C VAL A 91 -13.32 8.01 4.88
N ASP A 92 -13.53 9.18 5.49
CA ASP A 92 -14.86 9.78 5.59
C ASP A 92 -15.28 10.49 4.28
N PRO A 93 -16.57 10.84 4.13
CA PRO A 93 -17.04 11.56 2.94
C PRO A 93 -16.34 12.91 2.69
N ASN A 94 -15.75 13.50 3.73
CA ASN A 94 -14.99 14.75 3.65
C ASN A 94 -13.52 14.52 3.29
N THR A 95 -13.18 13.36 2.71
CA THR A 95 -11.81 12.98 2.31
C THR A 95 -10.82 12.95 3.47
N THR A 96 -11.26 12.80 4.72
CA THR A 96 -10.36 12.74 5.87
C THR A 96 -10.07 11.28 6.20
N LEU A 97 -8.80 10.91 6.22
CA LEU A 97 -8.35 9.58 6.64
C LEU A 97 -8.34 9.54 8.16
N LYS A 98 -9.07 8.57 8.73
CA LYS A 98 -9.22 8.39 10.18
C LYS A 98 -8.95 6.95 10.55
N TYR A 99 -8.36 6.76 11.72
CA TYR A 99 -8.31 5.46 12.35
C TYR A 99 -9.07 5.51 13.67
N GLU A 100 -9.65 4.36 14.00
CA GLU A 100 -10.27 4.14 15.29
C GLU A 100 -9.56 2.99 15.98
N ILE A 101 -9.37 3.11 17.29
CA ILE A 101 -8.76 2.08 18.12
C ILE A 101 -9.57 1.92 19.40
N ASP A 102 -9.91 0.67 19.72
CA ASP A 102 -10.57 0.33 20.98
C ASP A 102 -9.55 0.31 22.11
N THR A 103 -9.94 0.88 23.24
CA THR A 103 -9.11 1.00 24.43
C THR A 103 -9.78 0.30 25.60
N THR A 104 -8.99 -0.18 26.55
CA THR A 104 -9.49 -1.03 27.65
C THR A 104 -10.49 -0.33 28.57
N VAL A 105 -10.59 1.01 28.53
CA VAL A 105 -11.44 1.80 29.44
C VAL A 105 -12.40 2.71 28.68
N ASN A 106 -11.90 3.45 27.68
CA ASN A 106 -12.69 4.50 27.02
C ASN A 106 -13.49 3.98 25.81
N GLY A 107 -13.40 2.68 25.51
CA GLY A 107 -13.95 2.11 24.28
C GLY A 107 -13.23 2.62 23.05
N ILE A 108 -13.98 2.76 21.95
CA ILE A 108 -13.45 3.20 20.65
C ILE A 108 -13.12 4.70 20.67
N VAL A 109 -11.85 5.01 20.42
CA VAL A 109 -11.34 6.36 20.25
C VAL A 109 -11.02 6.61 18.78
N THR A 110 -11.52 7.73 18.24
CA THR A 110 -11.29 8.14 16.85
C THR A 110 -10.15 9.17 16.78
N HIS A 111 -9.22 8.94 15.86
CA HIS A 111 -8.11 9.85 15.58
C HIS A 111 -8.02 10.14 14.08
N GLU A 112 -7.75 11.40 13.77
CA GLU A 112 -7.44 11.81 12.41
C GLU A 112 -6.00 11.44 12.05
N VAL A 113 -5.82 10.89 10.85
CA VAL A 113 -4.52 10.63 10.25
C VAL A 113 -4.09 11.84 9.43
N MET A 114 -4.91 12.21 8.44
CA MET A 114 -4.69 13.38 7.60
C MET A 114 -6.01 13.91 7.04
N THR A 115 -6.06 15.22 6.82
CA THR A 115 -7.08 15.86 6.00
C THR A 115 -6.69 15.76 4.51
N ASN A 116 -7.69 15.78 3.62
CA ASN A 116 -7.49 15.73 2.17
C ASN A 116 -6.71 14.48 1.70
N PHE A 117 -7.16 13.30 2.12
CA PHE A 117 -6.66 12.02 1.63
C PHE A 117 -6.70 12.01 0.09
N PRO A 118 -5.60 11.65 -0.56
CA PRO A 118 -5.51 11.77 -2.00
C PRO A 118 -6.33 10.69 -2.72
N LEU A 119 -7.25 11.14 -3.57
CA LEU A 119 -8.03 10.25 -4.44
C LEU A 119 -7.28 9.98 -5.74
N GLN A 120 -7.63 8.86 -6.40
CA GLN A 120 -7.11 8.42 -7.70
C GLN A 120 -5.59 8.25 -7.78
N LYS A 121 -4.94 8.05 -6.63
CA LYS A 121 -3.53 7.67 -6.55
C LYS A 121 -3.29 6.73 -5.39
N TRP A 122 -2.17 6.01 -5.44
CA TRP A 122 -1.76 5.13 -4.35
C TRP A 122 -1.16 5.95 -3.21
N ALA A 123 -1.66 5.72 -2.00
CA ALA A 123 -1.10 6.19 -0.75
C ALA A 123 -0.68 4.99 0.10
N TYR A 124 0.50 5.07 0.73
CA TYR A 124 0.95 4.04 1.65
C TYR A 124 0.72 4.49 3.09
N VAL A 125 -0.03 3.71 3.85
CA VAL A 125 -0.40 4.05 5.23
C VAL A 125 0.15 3.00 6.18
N ILE A 126 0.75 3.45 7.28
CA ILE A 126 1.22 2.60 8.37
C ILE A 126 0.67 3.14 9.68
N ILE A 127 0.08 2.24 10.48
CA ILE A 127 -0.28 2.49 11.88
C ILE A 127 0.65 1.63 12.73
N SER A 128 1.49 2.28 13.53
CA SER A 128 2.44 1.63 14.44
C SER A 128 2.00 1.88 15.87
N VAL A 129 1.68 0.80 16.59
CA VAL A 129 1.28 0.84 17.99
C VAL A 129 2.42 0.33 18.85
N ASP A 130 2.88 1.17 19.77
CA ASP A 130 3.79 0.83 20.84
C ASP A 130 3.13 1.10 22.19
N ASN A 131 2.34 0.13 22.65
CA ASN A 131 1.53 0.25 23.86
C ASN A 131 0.58 1.46 23.77
N LYS A 132 0.87 2.56 24.48
CA LYS A 132 0.06 3.79 24.47
C LYS A 132 0.43 4.77 23.35
N ILE A 133 1.54 4.55 22.65
CA ILE A 133 1.99 5.47 21.60
C ILE A 133 1.54 4.90 20.26
N VAL A 134 0.89 5.73 19.44
CA VAL A 134 0.50 5.39 18.07
C VAL A 134 1.18 6.34 17.11
N ASP A 135 2.11 5.81 16.34
CA ASP A 135 2.80 6.52 15.27
C ASP A 135 2.14 6.22 13.93
N LEU A 136 1.83 7.28 13.19
CA LEU A 136 1.19 7.24 11.88
C LEU A 136 2.19 7.64 10.82
N TYR A 137 2.37 6.77 9.82
CA TYR A 137 3.18 7.08 8.66
C TYR A 137 2.32 7.12 7.40
N VAL A 138 2.56 8.11 6.56
CA VAL A 138 2.01 8.20 5.21
C VAL A 138 3.15 8.41 4.23
N ASP A 139 3.17 7.60 3.17
CA ASP A 139 4.21 7.62 2.13
C ASP A 139 5.63 7.56 2.70
N GLY A 140 5.81 6.69 3.70
CA GLY A 140 7.10 6.44 4.36
C GLY A 140 7.55 7.51 5.35
N LYS A 141 6.74 8.56 5.60
CA LYS A 141 7.07 9.67 6.52
C LYS A 141 6.18 9.64 7.74
N LEU A 142 6.76 9.90 8.91
CA LEU A 142 5.99 10.10 10.16
C LEU A 142 5.20 11.40 10.05
N ILE A 143 3.87 11.31 10.12
CA ILE A 143 2.97 12.47 10.02
C ILE A 143 2.39 12.87 11.37
N ARG A 144 2.23 11.92 12.29
CA ARG A 144 1.64 12.15 13.61
C ARG A 144 2.08 11.06 14.58
N SER A 145 2.30 11.45 15.83
CA SER A 145 2.49 10.56 16.97
C SER A 145 1.49 10.97 18.03
N THR A 146 0.66 10.03 18.49
CA THR A 146 -0.40 10.29 19.47
C THR A 146 -0.22 9.37 20.65
N GLN A 147 -0.30 9.92 21.86
CA GLN A 147 -0.37 9.14 23.09
C GLN A 147 -1.84 8.91 23.48
N LEU A 148 -2.21 7.65 23.67
CA LEU A 148 -3.50 7.22 24.18
C LEU A 148 -3.52 7.32 25.72
N ASP A 149 -4.68 7.67 26.27
CA ASP A 149 -4.86 7.74 27.73
C ASP A 149 -4.73 6.36 28.38
N THR A 150 -5.29 5.34 27.73
CA THR A 150 -5.33 3.95 28.21
C THR A 150 -4.79 2.98 27.17
N MET A 151 -4.57 1.72 27.58
CA MET A 151 -4.00 0.72 26.69
C MET A 151 -5.00 0.34 25.59
N PRO A 152 -4.53 0.11 24.35
CA PRO A 152 -5.33 -0.53 23.32
C PRO A 152 -5.84 -1.90 23.77
N THR A 153 -7.05 -2.24 23.36
CA THR A 153 -7.59 -3.59 23.53
C THR A 153 -6.71 -4.59 22.78
N THR A 154 -6.32 -5.67 23.44
CA THR A 154 -5.46 -6.69 22.85
C THR A 154 -6.23 -7.56 21.86
N THR A 155 -5.57 -7.90 20.75
CA THR A 155 -6.06 -8.93 19.81
C THR A 155 -5.80 -10.35 20.35
N SER A 156 -6.46 -11.35 19.77
CA SER A 156 -6.33 -12.77 20.09
C SER A 156 -6.11 -13.61 18.82
N LYS A 157 -6.00 -14.95 18.97
CA LYS A 157 -5.95 -15.88 17.83
C LYS A 157 -7.26 -15.94 17.06
N ASP A 158 -8.36 -15.63 17.73
CA ASP A 158 -9.71 -15.63 17.15
C ASP A 158 -10.03 -14.30 16.45
N SER A 159 -9.13 -13.31 16.58
CA SER A 159 -9.27 -12.08 15.83
C SER A 159 -9.16 -12.33 14.33
N ASN A 160 -9.74 -11.42 13.57
CA ASN A 160 -9.63 -11.41 12.13
C ASN A 160 -9.53 -9.98 11.61
N VAL A 161 -9.03 -9.84 10.39
CA VAL A 161 -9.11 -8.61 9.60
C VAL A 161 -10.12 -8.82 8.50
N SER A 162 -11.09 -7.93 8.41
CA SER A 162 -11.96 -7.77 7.24
C SER A 162 -11.50 -6.57 6.41
N TYR A 163 -11.72 -6.65 5.11
CA TYR A 163 -11.46 -5.57 4.15
C TYR A 163 -12.44 -5.67 2.98
N GLY A 164 -12.64 -4.57 2.28
CA GLY A 164 -13.60 -4.49 1.19
C GLY A 164 -15.05 -4.43 1.66
N LEU A 165 -15.30 -3.60 2.67
CA LEU A 165 -16.65 -3.26 3.13
C LEU A 165 -17.01 -1.83 2.69
N CYS A 166 -16.69 -1.47 1.45
CA CYS A 166 -17.29 -0.28 0.88
C CYS A 166 -18.75 -0.56 0.52
N ASN A 167 -19.68 0.05 1.25
CA ASN A 167 -21.10 0.07 0.90
C ASN A 167 -21.32 0.62 -0.52
N SER A 168 -22.53 0.49 -1.05
CA SER A 168 -22.91 0.96 -2.39
C SER A 168 -22.42 2.39 -2.67
N GLY A 169 -21.68 2.59 -3.76
CA GLY A 169 -21.23 3.91 -4.21
C GLY A 169 -19.76 4.28 -3.91
N CYS A 170 -18.96 3.36 -3.37
CA CYS A 170 -17.51 3.54 -3.27
C CYS A 170 -16.75 2.56 -4.17
N LYS A 171 -15.62 3.01 -4.70
CA LYS A 171 -14.69 2.20 -5.49
C LYS A 171 -13.26 2.48 -5.06
N GLY A 172 -12.52 1.42 -4.75
CA GLY A 172 -11.15 1.52 -4.30
C GLY A 172 -10.44 0.18 -4.32
N TYR A 173 -9.15 0.20 -4.06
CA TYR A 173 -8.29 -0.96 -4.07
C TYR A 173 -7.31 -0.88 -2.91
N ILE A 174 -6.97 -2.04 -2.36
CA ILE A 174 -5.86 -2.19 -1.43
C ILE A 174 -4.84 -3.17 -1.97
N SER A 175 -3.60 -3.07 -1.50
CA SER A 175 -2.58 -4.07 -1.78
C SER A 175 -1.58 -4.17 -0.62
N LYS A 176 -0.88 -5.31 -0.57
CA LYS A 176 0.19 -5.60 0.41
C LYS A 176 -0.18 -5.24 1.86
N PHE A 177 -1.37 -5.64 2.30
CA PHE A 177 -1.71 -5.55 3.73
C PHE A 177 -0.76 -6.46 4.52
N GLU A 178 -0.10 -5.90 5.52
CA GLU A 178 0.86 -6.60 6.35
C GLU A 178 0.71 -6.18 7.81
N ARG A 179 0.77 -7.15 8.72
CA ARG A 179 0.88 -6.91 10.15
C ARG A 179 2.16 -7.56 10.68
N ILE A 180 2.99 -6.78 11.37
CA ILE A 180 4.18 -7.28 12.06
C ILE A 180 4.05 -7.05 13.57
N PRO A 181 4.52 -7.97 14.43
CA PRO A 181 4.37 -7.88 15.88
C PRO A 181 5.48 -7.03 16.54
N ARG A 182 5.78 -5.88 15.94
CA ARG A 182 6.71 -4.88 16.47
C ARG A 182 6.29 -3.48 15.98
N PRO A 183 6.62 -2.41 16.70
CA PRO A 183 6.43 -1.05 16.21
C PRO A 183 7.28 -0.82 14.95
N MET A 184 6.84 0.12 14.13
CA MET A 184 7.53 0.55 12.92
C MET A 184 8.52 1.67 13.24
N ASP A 185 9.76 1.54 12.80
CA ASP A 185 10.73 2.63 12.79
C ASP A 185 10.71 3.41 11.45
N PRO A 186 11.16 4.68 11.43
CA PRO A 186 11.12 5.51 10.22
C PRO A 186 11.91 4.95 9.03
N SER A 187 13.04 4.28 9.28
CA SER A 187 13.86 3.74 8.19
C SER A 187 13.19 2.55 7.51
N THR A 188 12.59 1.65 8.30
CA THR A 188 11.80 0.53 7.79
C THR A 188 10.53 1.03 7.10
N ALA A 189 9.86 2.05 7.64
CA ALA A 189 8.69 2.66 7.02
C ALA A 189 9.02 3.21 5.61
N TRP A 190 10.12 3.94 5.49
CA TRP A 190 10.62 4.45 4.22
C TRP A 190 10.96 3.34 3.24
N ASN A 191 11.69 2.32 3.68
CA ASN A 191 12.07 1.20 2.82
C ASN A 191 10.85 0.45 2.28
N LYS A 192 9.86 0.14 3.15
CA LYS A 192 8.62 -0.51 2.72
C LYS A 192 7.78 0.35 1.76
N TYR A 193 7.82 1.67 1.91
CA TYR A 193 7.20 2.59 0.95
C TYR A 193 7.91 2.53 -0.41
N MET A 194 9.24 2.52 -0.42
CA MET A 194 10.04 2.42 -1.65
C MET A 194 9.83 1.09 -2.40
N ASP A 195 9.55 -0.01 -1.68
CA ASP A 195 9.16 -1.30 -2.29
C ASP A 195 7.88 -1.19 -3.14
N GLY A 196 7.05 -0.19 -2.85
CA GLY A 196 5.85 0.17 -3.60
C GLY A 196 4.69 -0.82 -3.41
N ASN A 197 3.54 -0.47 -4.00
CA ASN A 197 2.26 -1.22 -3.97
C ASN A 197 2.27 -2.62 -4.62
N GLY A 198 3.43 -3.11 -5.05
CA GLY A 198 3.52 -4.40 -5.72
C GLY A 198 3.16 -4.43 -7.22
N GLY A 199 2.96 -3.28 -7.88
CA GLY A 199 3.01 -3.22 -9.33
C GLY A 199 4.37 -3.66 -9.88
N ASN A 200 4.41 -4.12 -11.15
CA ASN A 200 5.61 -4.57 -11.82
C ASN A 200 6.75 -3.54 -11.68
N TYR A 201 7.92 -3.98 -11.25
CA TYR A 201 9.10 -3.12 -11.07
C TYR A 201 9.47 -2.38 -12.37
N PHE A 202 9.33 -3.05 -13.51
CA PHE A 202 9.53 -2.46 -14.83
C PHE A 202 8.53 -1.36 -15.17
N SER A 203 7.24 -1.51 -14.84
CA SER A 203 6.26 -0.44 -15.09
C SER A 203 6.50 0.78 -14.18
N LYS A 204 7.07 0.59 -12.98
CA LYS A 204 7.45 1.68 -12.06
C LYS A 204 8.69 2.45 -12.53
N LEU A 205 9.67 1.75 -13.11
CA LEU A 205 10.81 2.39 -13.80
C LEU A 205 10.32 3.17 -15.03
N LEU A 206 9.49 2.58 -15.90
CA LEU A 206 9.02 3.30 -17.08
C LEU A 206 8.06 4.46 -16.77
N SER A 207 7.31 4.43 -15.67
CA SER A 207 6.43 5.54 -15.28
C SER A 207 7.17 6.74 -14.70
N SER A 208 8.42 6.57 -14.26
CA SER A 208 9.23 7.63 -13.63
C SER A 208 10.34 8.18 -14.54
N TYR A 209 10.60 7.52 -15.67
CA TYR A 209 11.62 7.92 -16.64
C TYR A 209 11.00 8.03 -18.05
N GLY A 210 11.00 9.24 -18.60
CA GLY A 210 10.63 9.48 -20.00
C GLY A 210 11.81 9.24 -20.93
N GLY A 211 11.61 8.47 -22.00
CA GLY A 211 12.63 8.18 -23.01
C GLY A 211 12.28 8.84 -24.34
N ARG A 212 13.23 9.53 -24.96
CA ARG A 212 13.06 10.06 -26.32
C ARG A 212 14.00 9.31 -27.27
N VAL A 213 13.42 8.68 -28.29
CA VAL A 213 14.18 8.09 -29.38
C VAL A 213 13.99 8.99 -30.60
N THR A 214 15.07 9.63 -31.04
CA THR A 214 15.09 10.41 -32.26
C THR A 214 15.85 9.65 -33.33
N ILE A 215 15.20 9.40 -34.46
CA ILE A 215 15.85 8.84 -35.64
C ILE A 215 16.30 10.03 -36.50
N THR A 216 17.60 10.14 -36.73
CA THR A 216 18.18 11.14 -37.63
C THR A 216 18.69 10.48 -38.91
N LYS A 217 18.70 11.23 -40.01
CA LYS A 217 19.46 10.90 -41.22
C LYS A 217 20.22 12.14 -41.61
N ASP A 218 21.54 12.01 -41.77
CA ASP A 218 22.42 13.11 -42.13
C ASP A 218 22.30 14.30 -41.16
N ASP A 219 22.26 14.02 -39.85
CA ASP A 219 22.08 14.99 -38.76
C ASP A 219 20.77 15.79 -38.77
N LEU A 220 19.80 15.39 -39.61
CA LEU A 220 18.45 15.95 -39.61
C LEU A 220 17.47 15.00 -38.92
N ASP A 221 16.71 15.54 -37.97
CA ASP A 221 15.65 14.83 -37.25
C ASP A 221 14.54 14.40 -38.21
N LEU A 222 14.46 13.10 -38.47
CA LEU A 222 13.47 12.51 -39.38
C LEU A 222 12.17 12.18 -38.66
N ARG A 223 12.29 11.59 -37.48
CA ARG A 223 11.15 11.13 -36.67
C ARG A 223 11.54 11.03 -35.22
N GLN A 224 10.66 11.54 -34.37
CA GLN A 224 10.78 11.46 -32.93
C GLN A 224 9.70 10.56 -32.37
N PHE A 225 10.12 9.60 -31.55
CA PHE A 225 9.23 8.78 -30.75
C PHE A 225 9.44 9.16 -29.29
N THR A 226 8.37 9.62 -28.66
CA THR A 226 8.33 9.80 -27.21
C THR A 226 7.79 8.51 -26.61
N LEU A 227 8.59 7.87 -25.78
CA LEU A 227 8.18 6.73 -24.98
C LEU A 227 7.92 7.26 -23.56
N PHE A 228 6.62 7.30 -23.23
CA PHE A 228 6.00 7.74 -21.96
C PHE A 228 6.13 9.24 -21.67
#